data_AF-A0A523C6A0-F1
#
_entry.id   AF-A0A523C6A0-F1
#
_cell.length_a   1.000
_cell.length_b   1.000
_cell.length_c   1.000
_cell.angle_alpha   90.00
_cell.angle_beta   90.00
_cell.angle_gamma   90.00
#
_symmetry.space_group_name_H-M   'P 1'
#
loop_
_entity.id
_entity.type
_entity.pdbx_description
1 polymer ?
#
loop_
_entity_poly.entity_id
_entity_poly.type
_entity_poly.pdbx_seq_one_letter_code
_entity_poly.pdbx_strand_id
1 'polypeptide(L)'
;MRHRQHFLSILMVSVFFAAFSLPAEAKDLKRYDKGTDSCRILGGDSMWYGKGRQLFVQRCKSCHTRTNDKGAPFLHAESKVPNAWDRVFYQKYPACAKQGAWNGITMQELLVLNDFLWRFGATTYDPRDESKCG
;
A
#
# COMPACT_ATOMS: atom_id res chain seq x y z
N MET A 1 38.55 -53.37 -11.78
CA MET A 1 38.28 -52.02 -12.32
C MET A 1 36.78 -51.84 -12.50
N ARG A 2 36.05 -51.41 -11.46
CA ARG A 2 34.57 -51.38 -11.46
C ARG A 2 34.06 -50.30 -10.51
N HIS A 3 34.39 -49.02 -10.76
CA HIS A 3 33.94 -47.91 -9.91
C HIS A 3 33.66 -46.58 -10.64
N ARG A 4 33.76 -46.53 -11.98
CA ARG A 4 33.66 -45.25 -12.73
C ARG A 4 32.31 -44.97 -13.42
N GLN A 5 31.35 -45.89 -13.38
CA GLN A 5 30.11 -45.77 -14.17
C GLN A 5 28.88 -45.24 -13.42
N HIS A 6 28.93 -45.11 -12.09
CA HIS A 6 27.77 -44.63 -11.32
C HIS A 6 27.72 -43.12 -11.11
N PHE A 7 28.82 -42.39 -11.35
CA PHE A 7 28.87 -40.94 -11.12
C PHE A 7 28.20 -40.11 -12.23
N LEU A 8 28.02 -40.67 -13.43
CA LEU A 8 27.42 -39.95 -14.56
C LEU A 8 25.88 -40.01 -14.58
N SER A 9 25.27 -41.02 -13.95
CA SER A 9 23.82 -41.20 -14.00
C SER A 9 23.03 -40.36 -12.99
N ILE A 10 23.67 -39.84 -11.95
CA ILE A 10 23.02 -39.01 -10.92
C ILE A 10 22.90 -37.54 -11.37
N LEU A 11 23.72 -37.10 -12.34
CA LEU A 11 23.73 -35.69 -12.78
C LEU A 11 22.60 -35.34 -13.77
N MET A 12 22.01 -36.32 -14.46
CA MET A 12 20.99 -36.05 -15.49
C MET A 12 19.56 -35.90 -14.97
N VAL A 13 19.26 -36.34 -13.75
CA VAL A 13 17.87 -36.26 -13.21
C VAL A 13 17.56 -34.87 -12.63
N SER A 14 18.57 -34.09 -12.26
CA SER A 14 18.39 -32.78 -11.61
C SER A 14 18.06 -31.63 -12.57
N VAL A 15 18.20 -31.82 -13.89
CA VAL A 15 17.97 -30.75 -14.88
C VAL A 15 16.50 -30.63 -15.31
N PHE A 16 15.67 -31.65 -15.05
CA PHE A 16 14.26 -31.65 -15.49
C PHE A 16 13.29 -30.87 -14.60
N PHE A 17 13.70 -30.43 -13.40
CA PHE A 17 12.82 -29.68 -12.48
C PHE A 17 12.89 -28.15 -12.63
N ALA A 18 13.76 -27.61 -13.49
CA ALA A 18 13.92 -26.16 -13.65
C ALA A 18 12.97 -25.50 -14.67
N ALA A 19 12.11 -26.26 -15.36
CA ALA A 19 11.38 -25.77 -16.53
C ALA A 19 9.95 -25.23 -16.28
N PHE A 20 9.44 -25.24 -15.03
CA PHE A 20 8.06 -24.85 -14.75
C PHE A 20 7.90 -23.77 -13.67
N SER A 21 8.86 -22.87 -13.53
CA SER A 21 8.61 -21.61 -12.83
C SER A 21 7.78 -20.69 -13.73
N LEU A 22 6.46 -20.85 -13.74
CA LEU A 22 5.59 -19.78 -14.23
C LEU A 22 5.86 -18.54 -13.37
N PRO A 23 6.18 -17.37 -13.95
CA PRO A 23 6.25 -16.15 -13.16
C PRO A 23 4.87 -15.91 -12.56
N ALA A 24 4.76 -16.02 -11.25
CA ALA A 24 3.62 -15.48 -10.53
C ALA A 24 3.75 -13.95 -10.60
N GLU A 25 3.17 -13.32 -11.63
CA GLU A 25 2.95 -11.88 -11.61
C GLU A 25 1.96 -11.58 -10.48
N ALA A 26 2.46 -10.93 -9.42
CA ALA A 26 1.59 -10.33 -8.44
C ALA A 26 0.72 -9.30 -9.17
N LYS A 27 -0.60 -9.51 -9.20
CA LYS A 27 -1.52 -8.52 -9.76
C LYS A 27 -1.36 -7.22 -8.99
N ASP A 28 -1.12 -6.13 -9.70
CA ASP A 28 -1.08 -4.81 -9.07
C ASP A 28 -2.39 -4.56 -8.34
N LEU A 29 -2.27 -4.17 -7.06
CA LEU A 29 -3.41 -3.72 -6.28
C LEU A 29 -3.90 -2.39 -6.87
N LYS A 30 -5.21 -2.26 -7.04
CA LYS A 30 -5.84 -1.05 -7.59
C LYS A 30 -6.90 -0.54 -6.64
N ARG A 31 -7.19 0.76 -6.72
CA ARG A 31 -8.35 1.37 -6.05
C ARG A 31 -8.97 2.45 -6.93
N TYR A 32 -10.27 2.66 -6.79
CA TYR A 32 -10.93 3.81 -7.40
C TYR A 32 -10.81 5.03 -6.48
N ASP A 33 -10.33 6.16 -7.00
CA ASP A 33 -10.23 7.43 -6.28
C ASP A 33 -11.36 8.37 -6.71
N LYS A 34 -12.26 8.67 -5.76
CA LYS A 34 -13.41 9.57 -5.98
C LYS A 34 -13.01 11.04 -6.19
N GLY A 35 -11.83 11.44 -5.73
CA GLY A 35 -11.36 12.82 -5.86
C GLY A 35 -10.85 13.13 -7.25
N THR A 36 -10.27 12.15 -7.93
CA THR A 36 -9.77 12.29 -9.30
C THR A 36 -10.59 11.56 -10.36
N ASP A 37 -11.66 10.86 -9.96
CA ASP A 37 -12.51 10.04 -10.83
C ASP A 37 -11.67 9.06 -11.69
N SER A 38 -10.78 8.32 -11.02
CA SER A 38 -9.82 7.45 -11.73
C SER A 38 -9.44 6.20 -10.96
N CYS A 39 -9.06 5.16 -11.73
CA CYS A 39 -8.48 3.93 -11.23
C CYS A 39 -6.98 4.15 -10.95
N ARG A 40 -6.58 4.05 -9.68
CA ARG A 40 -5.20 4.19 -9.25
C ARG A 40 -4.53 2.83 -9.07
N ILE A 41 -3.33 2.69 -9.64
CA ILE A 41 -2.46 1.54 -9.44
C ILE A 41 -1.60 1.80 -8.20
N LEU A 42 -1.69 0.91 -7.21
CA LEU A 42 -0.97 1.04 -5.96
C LEU A 42 0.43 0.44 -6.10
N GLY A 43 1.39 1.27 -6.48
CA GLY A 43 2.80 0.91 -6.60
C GLY A 43 3.58 0.97 -5.29
N GLY A 44 4.91 0.92 -5.40
CA GLY A 44 5.84 0.96 -4.27
C GLY A 44 5.69 2.21 -3.38
N ASP A 45 5.29 3.35 -3.94
CA ASP A 45 5.07 4.59 -3.18
C ASP A 45 4.00 4.45 -2.08
N SER A 46 3.05 3.56 -2.27
CA SER A 46 1.99 3.29 -1.30
C SER A 46 2.37 2.21 -0.27
N MET A 47 3.56 1.59 -0.36
CA MET A 47 4.02 0.57 0.59
C MET A 47 4.48 1.17 1.94
N TRP A 48 4.70 0.30 2.93
CA TRP A 48 5.24 0.67 4.26
C TRP A 48 6.60 1.37 4.23
N TYR A 49 7.40 1.14 3.19
CA TYR A 49 8.69 1.81 2.96
C TYR A 49 8.59 2.97 1.97
N GLY A 50 7.41 3.20 1.38
CA GLY A 50 7.20 4.15 0.29
C GLY A 50 6.97 5.59 0.74
N LYS A 51 6.85 6.49 -0.24
CA LYS A 51 6.61 7.92 -0.04
C LYS A 51 5.35 8.20 0.78
N GLY A 52 4.29 7.41 0.63
CA GLY A 52 3.05 7.58 1.39
C GLY A 52 3.24 7.42 2.90
N ARG A 53 4.07 6.47 3.35
CA ARG A 53 4.43 6.33 4.78
C ARG A 53 5.12 7.58 5.30
N GLN A 54 6.07 8.10 4.52
CA GLN A 54 6.83 9.29 4.90
C GLN A 54 5.90 10.50 5.05
N LEU A 55 4.98 10.68 4.10
CA LEU A 55 3.97 11.74 4.16
C LEU A 55 3.03 11.57 5.36
N PHE A 56 2.62 10.34 5.69
CA PHE A 56 1.79 10.09 6.87
C PHE A 56 2.50 10.53 8.15
N VAL A 57 3.78 10.18 8.31
CA VAL A 57 4.58 10.60 9.47
C VAL A 57 4.77 12.12 9.49
N GLN A 58 5.15 12.73 8.37
CA GLN A 58 5.45 14.16 8.32
C GLN A 58 4.21 15.04 8.49
N ARG A 59 3.08 14.63 7.90
CA ARG A 59 1.87 15.47 7.81
C ARG A 59 0.85 15.12 8.88
N CYS A 60 0.49 13.85 9.02
CA CYS A 60 -0.55 13.45 9.96
C CYS A 60 0.01 13.31 11.37
N LYS A 61 1.19 12.69 11.52
CA LYS A 61 1.77 12.46 12.86
C LYS A 61 2.32 13.72 13.51
N SER A 62 2.50 14.83 12.78
CA SER A 62 2.87 16.13 13.38
C SER A 62 1.88 16.61 14.47
N CYS A 63 0.60 16.26 14.31
CA CYS A 63 -0.46 16.48 15.29
C CYS A 63 -0.86 15.20 16.01
N HIS A 64 -0.89 14.06 15.31
CA HIS A 64 -1.42 12.81 15.85
C HIS A 64 -0.35 11.88 16.48
N THR A 65 0.56 12.41 17.29
CA THR A 65 1.50 11.59 18.11
C THR A 65 0.87 11.16 19.45
N ARG A 66 1.51 10.21 20.16
CA ARG A 66 1.02 9.75 21.48
C ARG A 66 1.06 10.85 22.53
N THR A 67 1.98 11.78 22.40
CA THR A 67 2.32 12.81 23.39
C THR A 67 2.09 14.21 22.83
N ASN A 68 1.07 14.39 21.98
CA ASN A 68 0.76 15.71 21.44
C ASN A 68 0.02 16.57 22.48
N ASP A 69 0.21 17.87 22.36
CA ASP A 69 -0.43 18.95 23.12
C ASP A 69 -1.67 19.54 22.42
N LYS A 70 -2.00 19.04 21.22
CA LYS A 70 -3.03 19.60 20.33
C LYS A 70 -4.41 18.98 20.54
N GLY A 71 -4.56 18.09 21.53
CA GLY A 71 -5.79 17.35 21.81
C GLY A 71 -6.18 16.35 20.71
N ALA A 72 -5.29 16.08 19.76
CA ALA A 72 -5.56 15.18 18.65
C ALA A 72 -5.39 13.71 19.12
N PRO A 73 -6.31 12.79 18.81
CA PRO A 73 -6.12 11.39 19.18
C PRO A 73 -4.91 10.81 18.45
N PHE A 74 -4.24 9.85 19.07
CA PHE A 74 -3.17 9.10 18.40
C PHE A 74 -3.72 8.38 17.17
N LEU A 75 -3.03 8.53 16.02
CA LEU A 75 -3.52 8.03 14.74
C LEU A 75 -2.60 6.96 14.16
N HIS A 76 -3.17 5.82 13.81
CA HIS A 76 -2.56 4.77 13.00
C HIS A 76 -3.16 4.80 11.59
N ALA A 77 -2.54 4.13 10.62
CA ALA A 77 -3.17 3.94 9.31
C ALA A 77 -4.46 3.12 9.46
N GLU A 78 -4.43 2.15 10.38
CA GLU A 78 -5.53 1.26 10.72
C GLU A 78 -6.63 1.97 11.54
N SER A 79 -6.47 3.24 11.90
CA SER A 79 -7.50 3.99 12.64
C SER A 79 -8.77 4.25 11.83
N LYS A 80 -8.76 4.00 10.51
CA LYS A 80 -9.94 4.08 9.64
C LYS A 80 -9.89 2.98 8.59
N VAL A 81 -11.06 2.55 8.12
CA VAL A 81 -11.20 1.68 6.94
C VAL A 81 -10.90 2.48 5.65
N PRO A 82 -10.58 1.83 4.52
CA PRO A 82 -10.15 2.51 3.28
C PRO A 82 -11.10 3.59 2.79
N ASN A 83 -12.40 3.27 2.70
CA ASN A 83 -13.43 4.23 2.29
C ASN A 83 -13.55 5.43 3.25
N ALA A 84 -13.21 5.25 4.53
CA ALA A 84 -13.19 6.34 5.49
C ALA A 84 -11.95 7.23 5.32
N TRP A 85 -10.82 6.68 4.87
CA TRP A 85 -9.67 7.48 4.43
C TRP A 85 -9.97 8.29 3.18
N ASP A 86 -10.61 7.70 2.16
CA ASP A 86 -11.01 8.46 0.96
C ASP A 86 -11.86 9.68 1.30
N ARG A 87 -12.77 9.58 2.28
CA ARG A 87 -13.54 10.75 2.75
C ARG A 87 -12.65 11.84 3.35
N VAL A 88 -11.53 11.50 3.98
CA VAL A 88 -10.59 12.50 4.53
C VAL A 88 -10.01 13.37 3.43
N PHE A 89 -9.67 12.80 2.30
CA PHE A 89 -9.03 13.52 1.20
C PHE A 89 -10.05 14.14 0.25
N TYR A 90 -11.08 13.38 -0.15
CA TYR A 90 -12.11 13.84 -1.07
C TYR A 90 -13.06 14.86 -0.43
N GLN A 91 -13.61 14.55 0.75
CA GLN A 91 -14.58 15.42 1.42
C GLN A 91 -13.92 16.41 2.38
N LYS A 92 -12.59 16.33 2.55
CA LYS A 92 -11.83 17.10 3.54
C LYS A 92 -12.45 16.96 4.94
N TYR A 93 -12.72 15.74 5.39
CA TYR A 93 -13.39 15.45 6.67
C TYR A 93 -12.50 14.61 7.60
N PRO A 94 -12.34 14.91 8.91
CA PRO A 94 -13.11 15.87 9.72
C PRO A 94 -12.61 17.32 9.61
N ALA A 95 -13.14 18.24 10.42
CA ALA A 95 -12.84 19.68 10.33
C ALA A 95 -11.33 20.02 10.30
N CYS A 96 -10.48 19.25 10.99
CA CYS A 96 -9.03 19.47 10.94
C CYS A 96 -8.44 19.27 9.53
N ALA A 97 -9.02 18.39 8.70
CA ALA A 97 -8.68 18.24 7.30
C ALA A 97 -9.16 19.43 6.44
N LYS A 98 -10.01 20.32 6.94
CA LYS A 98 -10.42 21.54 6.22
C LYS A 98 -9.48 22.71 6.49
N GLN A 99 -8.82 22.71 7.65
CA GLN A 99 -8.10 23.87 8.16
C GLN A 99 -6.59 23.69 8.01
N GLY A 100 -6.06 24.07 6.85
CA GLY A 100 -4.62 24.20 6.63
C GLY A 100 -3.80 22.90 6.65
N ALA A 101 -4.39 21.75 7.00
CA ALA A 101 -3.71 20.45 7.04
C ALA A 101 -3.10 20.03 5.70
N TRP A 102 -3.61 20.59 4.60
CA TRP A 102 -3.12 20.35 3.24
C TRP A 102 -2.30 21.52 2.67
N ASN A 103 -2.04 22.57 3.46
CA ASN A 103 -1.20 23.67 3.02
C ASN A 103 0.25 23.16 2.90
N GLY A 104 0.86 23.34 1.73
CA GLY A 104 2.25 22.93 1.48
C GLY A 104 2.45 21.44 1.20
N ILE A 105 1.39 20.72 0.79
CA ILE A 105 1.48 19.40 0.14
C ILE A 105 0.86 19.50 -1.26
N THR A 106 1.51 18.90 -2.25
CA THR A 106 1.00 18.91 -3.63
C THR A 106 -0.18 17.94 -3.79
N MET A 107 -0.98 18.11 -4.85
CA MET A 107 -2.04 17.16 -5.17
C MET A 107 -1.50 15.73 -5.34
N GLN A 108 -0.35 15.57 -6.00
CA GLN A 108 0.26 14.26 -6.19
C GLN A 108 0.65 13.61 -4.85
N GLU A 109 1.22 14.38 -3.93
CA GLU A 109 1.54 13.87 -2.59
C GLU A 109 0.28 13.54 -1.78
N LEU A 110 -0.81 14.31 -1.91
CA LEU A 110 -2.09 13.95 -1.29
C LEU A 110 -2.62 12.62 -1.80
N LEU A 111 -2.52 12.37 -3.10
CA LEU A 111 -2.95 11.10 -3.71
C LEU A 111 -2.08 9.93 -3.21
N VAL A 112 -0.77 10.11 -3.16
CA VAL A 112 0.17 9.08 -2.64
C VAL A 112 -0.05 8.82 -1.15
N LEU A 113 -0.33 9.86 -0.36
CA LEU A 113 -0.69 9.71 1.05
C LEU A 113 -2.01 8.95 1.21
N ASN A 114 -3.03 9.28 0.42
CA ASN A 114 -4.30 8.56 0.46
C ASN A 114 -4.12 7.10 0.00
N ASP A 115 -3.35 6.83 -1.05
CA ASP A 115 -3.03 5.47 -1.52
C ASP A 115 -2.46 4.59 -0.39
N PHE A 116 -1.51 5.13 0.37
CA PHE A 116 -0.92 4.44 1.51
C PHE A 116 -1.94 4.20 2.63
N LEU A 117 -2.72 5.22 3.00
CA LEU A 117 -3.72 5.10 4.07
C LEU A 117 -4.88 4.18 3.68
N TRP A 118 -5.26 4.19 2.41
CA TRP A 118 -6.23 3.28 1.84
C TRP A 118 -5.71 1.84 1.93
N ARG A 119 -4.49 1.55 1.44
CA ARG A 119 -3.89 0.20 1.41
C ARG A 119 -3.74 -0.44 2.79
N PHE A 120 -3.61 0.35 3.83
CA PHE A 120 -3.38 -0.14 5.18
C PHE A 120 -4.38 0.42 6.19
N GLY A 121 -5.56 0.79 5.69
CA GLY A 121 -6.71 1.04 6.54
C GLY A 121 -7.08 -0.23 7.33
N ALA A 122 -7.89 -0.09 8.37
CA ALA A 122 -8.50 -1.26 8.98
C ALA A 122 -9.25 -2.08 7.92
N THR A 123 -9.23 -3.40 8.07
CA THR A 123 -9.95 -4.33 7.20
C THR A 123 -9.57 -4.26 5.72
N THR A 124 -8.34 -3.89 5.35
CA THR A 124 -7.83 -3.94 3.96
C THR A 124 -7.56 -5.32 3.39
N TYR A 125 -7.94 -6.36 4.12
CA TYR A 125 -8.12 -7.68 3.56
C TYR A 125 -9.63 -7.90 3.40
N ASP A 126 -10.23 -7.42 2.30
CA ASP A 126 -11.47 -8.00 1.78
C ASP A 126 -11.09 -8.97 0.64
N PRO A 127 -11.40 -10.27 0.72
CA PRO A 127 -11.21 -11.19 -0.41
C PRO A 127 -12.04 -10.83 -1.65
N ARG A 128 -12.90 -9.80 -1.56
CA ARG A 128 -13.62 -9.15 -2.67
C ARG A 128 -12.99 -7.84 -3.12
N ASP A 129 -11.88 -7.39 -2.53
CA ASP A 129 -11.19 -6.16 -2.95
C ASP A 129 -10.88 -6.26 -4.44
N GLU A 130 -11.61 -5.45 -5.19
CA GLU A 130 -11.97 -5.73 -6.56
C GLU A 130 -10.76 -5.58 -7.47
N SER A 131 -10.47 -6.64 -8.23
CA SER A 131 -9.60 -6.57 -9.42
C SER A 131 -10.14 -5.63 -10.53
N LYS A 132 -11.25 -4.93 -10.29
CA LYS A 132 -11.94 -4.03 -11.21
C LYS A 132 -12.15 -2.68 -10.51
N CYS A 133 -11.72 -1.61 -11.15
CA CYS A 133 -12.02 -0.27 -10.69
C CYS A 133 -13.38 0.15 -11.26
N GLY A 134 -14.48 -0.24 -10.60
CA GLY A 134 -15.83 0.01 -11.09
C GLY A 134 -16.22 -0.86 -12.29
#